data_AF-A0A9P5YHK5-F1
#
_entry.id   AF-A0A9P5YHK5-F1
#
_cell.length_a   1.000
_cell.length_b   1.000
_cell.length_c   1.000
_cell.angle_alpha   90.00
_cell.angle_beta   90.00
_cell.angle_gamma   90.00
#
_symmetry.space_group_name_H-M   'P 1'
#
loop_
_entity.id
_entity.type
_entity.pdbx_description
1 polymer ?
#
loop_
_entity_poly.entity_id
_entity_poly.type
_entity_poly.pdbx_seq_one_letter_code
_entity_poly.pdbx_strand_id
1 'polypeptide(L)'
;MITLGCLAEIYNYTNFYPKVLGGDKNKIGITGYLDGFANFQDLQTFFADQLPQAVNSTFEVELVNGGSNSQDQADAGIEANLDVQFALGVSFPTPGLFWSTGGSPPFIPDNQLPENTNEPYWLDFVLSQWSLPTVISSSYGDDEQTVPESYARHACMQFAQLAARGVSVIVSSGDFGVGGIGGADGNPADQSF
;
A
#
# COMPACT_ATOMS: atom_id res chain seq x y z
N MET A 1 8.64 -5.87 -18.91
CA MET A 1 8.36 -4.82 -17.91
C MET A 1 7.08 -4.13 -18.34
N ILE A 2 6.09 -4.01 -17.43
CA ILE A 2 4.82 -3.32 -17.69
C ILE A 2 5.03 -1.81 -17.45
N THR A 3 4.55 -0.99 -18.38
CA THR A 3 4.62 0.49 -18.33
C THR A 3 3.24 1.10 -18.06
N LEU A 4 3.18 2.38 -17.69
CA LEU A 4 1.91 3.09 -17.55
C LEU A 4 1.10 3.09 -18.86
N GLY A 5 1.78 3.24 -20.00
CA GLY A 5 1.13 3.15 -21.32
C GLY A 5 0.56 1.76 -21.60
N CYS A 6 1.28 0.69 -21.23
CA CYS A 6 0.79 -0.68 -21.36
C CYS A 6 -0.48 -0.90 -20.52
N LEU A 7 -0.50 -0.42 -19.27
CA LEU A 7 -1.69 -0.47 -18.41
C LEU A 7 -2.88 0.28 -19.04
N ALA A 8 -2.63 1.47 -19.59
CA ALA A 8 -3.66 2.28 -20.25
C ALA A 8 -4.30 1.56 -21.45
N GLU A 9 -3.49 0.85 -22.23
CA GLU A 9 -3.95 0.07 -23.38
C GLU A 9 -4.76 -1.16 -22.95
N ILE A 10 -4.22 -2.00 -22.06
CA ILE A 10 -4.88 -3.28 -21.69
C ILE A 10 -6.16 -3.07 -20.89
N TYR A 11 -6.26 -1.99 -20.11
CA TYR A 11 -7.44 -1.63 -19.34
C TYR A 11 -8.32 -0.58 -20.04
N ASN A 12 -8.00 -0.22 -21.29
CA ASN A 12 -8.78 0.68 -22.14
C ASN A 12 -9.12 2.04 -21.48
N TYR A 13 -8.13 2.66 -20.85
CA TYR A 13 -8.27 4.00 -20.25
C TYR A 13 -7.35 5.07 -20.89
N THR A 14 -6.79 4.81 -22.07
CA THR A 14 -5.91 5.76 -22.81
C THR A 14 -6.50 7.16 -23.02
N ASN A 15 -7.84 7.28 -23.05
CA ASN A 15 -8.56 8.55 -23.21
C ASN A 15 -9.23 9.05 -21.92
N PHE A 16 -8.92 8.43 -20.78
CA PHE A 16 -9.42 8.84 -19.47
C PHE A 16 -8.43 9.80 -18.81
N TYR A 17 -8.95 10.92 -18.32
CA TYR A 17 -8.16 11.91 -17.58
C TYR A 17 -8.79 12.09 -16.20
N PRO A 18 -8.08 11.69 -15.12
CA PRO A 18 -8.53 11.97 -13.76
C PRO A 18 -8.78 13.46 -13.55
N LYS A 19 -9.88 13.79 -12.88
CA LYS A 19 -10.20 15.17 -12.49
C LYS A 19 -9.80 15.39 -11.04
N VAL A 20 -9.00 16.42 -10.78
CA VAL A 20 -8.84 16.92 -9.41
C VAL A 20 -10.08 17.71 -9.04
N LEU A 21 -10.78 17.26 -8.00
CA LEU A 21 -11.86 18.01 -7.39
C LEU A 21 -11.20 19.00 -6.42
N GLY A 22 -11.41 20.31 -6.58
CA GLY A 22 -10.80 21.31 -5.70
C GLY A 22 -11.17 21.12 -4.21
N GLY A 23 -10.24 21.50 -3.32
CA GLY A 23 -10.23 21.07 -1.91
C GLY A 23 -9.76 19.62 -1.81
N ASP A 24 -9.42 19.11 -0.62
CA ASP A 24 -8.91 17.74 -0.41
C ASP A 24 -9.94 16.62 -0.67
N LYS A 25 -10.76 16.75 -1.73
CA LYS A 25 -11.95 15.95 -2.00
C LYS A 25 -11.68 14.63 -2.70
N ASN A 26 -10.54 14.49 -3.38
CA ASN A 26 -10.07 13.21 -3.90
C ASN A 26 -8.55 13.09 -3.72
N LYS A 27 -8.13 12.13 -2.91
CA LYS A 27 -6.74 11.71 -2.72
C LYS A 27 -6.66 10.19 -2.85
N ILE A 28 -5.49 9.68 -3.23
CA ILE A 28 -5.14 8.27 -3.12
C ILE A 28 -4.21 8.09 -1.92
N GLY A 29 -4.61 7.23 -0.98
CA GLY A 29 -3.79 6.80 0.14
C GLY A 29 -2.99 5.56 -0.22
N ILE A 30 -1.72 5.52 0.16
CA ILE A 30 -0.81 4.41 -0.10
C ILE A 30 -0.16 4.05 1.23
N THR A 31 -0.23 2.78 1.62
CA THR A 31 0.39 2.30 2.87
C THR A 31 1.83 1.87 2.62
N GLY A 32 2.73 2.15 3.57
CA GLY A 32 4.08 1.61 3.59
C GLY A 32 4.45 1.08 4.98
N TYR A 33 5.21 -0.02 4.99
CA TYR A 33 5.65 -0.72 6.21
C TYR A 33 7.07 -1.26 6.02
N LEU A 34 7.57 -2.00 7.03
CA LEU A 34 8.82 -2.79 6.97
C LEU A 34 10.08 -1.97 6.70
N ASP A 35 10.11 -0.69 7.09
CA ASP A 35 11.22 0.24 6.84
C ASP A 35 11.61 0.35 5.35
N GLY A 36 10.68 0.03 4.43
CA GLY A 36 10.79 0.35 3.02
C GLY A 36 10.26 1.76 2.75
N PHE A 37 11.12 2.67 2.27
CA PHE A 37 10.74 4.08 2.11
C PHE A 37 10.44 4.46 0.66
N ALA A 38 9.44 5.33 0.50
CA ALA A 38 9.10 5.93 -0.77
C ALA A 38 10.02 7.14 -1.02
N ASN A 39 10.79 7.09 -2.10
CA ASN A 39 11.81 8.07 -2.41
C ASN A 39 11.33 9.07 -3.48
N PHE A 40 11.44 10.37 -3.16
CA PHE A 40 10.99 11.43 -4.06
C PHE A 40 11.81 11.51 -5.35
N GLN A 41 13.13 11.28 -5.27
CA GLN A 41 14.00 11.33 -6.44
C GLN A 41 13.69 10.18 -7.39
N ASP A 42 13.48 8.96 -6.86
CA ASP A 42 13.13 7.80 -7.67
C ASP A 42 11.77 8.00 -8.36
N LEU A 43 10.79 8.61 -7.67
CA LEU A 43 9.53 9.00 -8.30
C LEU A 43 9.73 9.99 -9.45
N GLN A 44 10.60 11.00 -9.30
CA GLN A 44 10.88 11.94 -10.38
C GLN A 44 11.56 11.25 -11.58
N THR A 45 12.47 10.31 -11.34
CA THR A 45 13.07 9.49 -12.39
C THR A 45 12.01 8.65 -13.11
N PHE A 46 11.11 8.01 -12.37
CA PHE A 46 9.98 7.27 -12.93
C PHE A 46 9.07 8.18 -13.78
N PHE A 47 8.70 9.37 -13.29
CA PHE A 47 7.89 10.30 -14.07
C PHE A 47 8.60 10.83 -15.31
N ALA A 48 9.89 11.12 -15.25
CA ALA A 48 10.65 11.56 -16.42
C ALA A 48 10.61 10.53 -17.56
N ASP A 49 10.57 9.24 -17.22
CA ASP A 49 10.52 8.14 -18.18
C ASP A 49 9.08 7.77 -18.60
N GLN A 50 8.17 7.60 -17.64
CA GLN A 50 6.85 7.01 -17.85
C GLN A 50 5.72 8.05 -17.97
N LEU A 51 5.88 9.25 -17.41
CA LEU A 51 4.83 10.27 -17.35
C LEU A 51 5.39 11.71 -17.29
N PRO A 52 6.03 12.22 -18.37
CA PRO A 52 6.82 13.45 -18.30
C PRO A 52 6.06 14.70 -17.83
N GLN A 53 4.74 14.77 -18.06
CA GLN A 53 3.89 15.85 -17.58
C GLN A 53 3.68 15.89 -16.06
N ALA A 54 4.02 14.81 -15.35
CA ALA A 54 3.96 14.71 -13.90
C ALA A 54 5.27 15.10 -13.20
N VAL A 55 6.34 15.36 -13.95
CA VAL A 55 7.60 15.85 -13.39
C VAL A 55 7.35 17.13 -12.60
N ASN A 56 7.95 17.25 -11.42
CA ASN A 56 7.74 18.26 -10.37
C ASN A 56 6.46 18.09 -9.53
N SER A 57 5.63 17.07 -9.78
CA SER A 57 4.59 16.64 -8.83
C SER A 57 5.12 15.59 -7.87
N THR A 58 4.47 15.46 -6.70
CA THR A 58 4.89 14.52 -5.65
C THR A 58 3.70 14.12 -4.77
N PHE A 59 3.97 13.29 -3.75
CA PHE A 59 3.04 12.88 -2.71
C PHE A 59 3.36 13.53 -1.35
N GLU A 60 2.36 13.58 -0.49
CA GLU A 60 2.47 13.92 0.93
C GLU A 60 2.89 12.67 1.72
N VAL A 61 3.63 12.86 2.82
CA VAL A 61 4.05 11.76 3.71
C VAL A 61 3.50 12.01 5.11
N GLU A 62 2.89 10.99 5.68
CA GLU A 62 2.48 10.95 7.09
C GLU A 62 3.18 9.79 7.80
N LEU A 63 3.85 10.11 8.91
CA LEU A 63 4.55 9.13 9.73
C LEU A 63 3.61 8.59 10.80
N VAL A 64 3.42 7.28 10.80
CA VAL A 64 2.48 6.60 11.71
C VAL A 64 3.27 5.75 12.69
N ASN A 65 2.90 5.80 13.97
CA ASN A 65 3.46 4.98 15.04
C ASN A 65 5.01 4.99 15.11
N GLY A 66 5.61 6.17 14.96
CA GLY A 66 7.07 6.33 14.99
C GLY A 66 7.79 5.88 13.71
N GLY A 67 7.06 5.65 12.61
CA GLY A 67 7.62 5.37 11.29
C GLY A 67 8.54 6.49 10.80
N SER A 68 9.34 6.17 9.76
CA SER A 68 10.27 7.11 9.14
C SER A 68 10.18 7.05 7.61
N ASN A 69 10.78 8.00 6.89
CA ASN A 69 10.80 7.96 5.42
C ASN A 69 12.13 8.51 4.90
N SER A 70 13.21 7.75 5.12
CA SER A 70 14.55 8.15 4.66
C SER A 70 14.53 8.46 3.16
N GLN A 71 15.21 9.54 2.78
CA GLN A 71 15.37 9.94 1.38
C GLN A 71 16.77 9.61 0.85
N ASP A 72 17.58 8.88 1.62
CA ASP A 72 18.74 8.20 1.06
C ASP A 72 18.24 7.10 0.11
N GLN A 73 18.75 7.08 -1.12
CA GLN A 73 18.38 6.07 -2.11
C GLN A 73 18.81 4.65 -1.67
N ALA A 74 19.79 4.53 -0.78
CA ALA A 74 20.19 3.25 -0.20
C ALA A 74 19.11 2.65 0.71
N ASP A 75 18.24 3.49 1.28
CA ASP A 75 17.14 3.09 2.16
C ASP A 75 15.79 2.99 1.42
N ALA A 76 15.78 3.27 0.10
CA ALA A 76 14.55 3.23 -0.68
C ALA A 76 14.03 1.79 -0.79
N GLY A 77 12.76 1.59 -0.43
CA GLY A 77 12.10 0.29 -0.51
C GLY A 77 11.62 0.02 -1.92
N ILE A 78 11.92 -1.18 -2.46
CA ILE A 78 11.41 -1.60 -3.78
C ILE A 78 9.88 -1.50 -3.82
N GLU A 79 9.21 -2.03 -2.78
CA GLU A 79 7.75 -2.03 -2.67
C GLU A 79 7.17 -0.62 -2.53
N ALA A 80 7.64 0.15 -1.54
CA ALA A 80 7.17 1.51 -1.30
C ALA A 80 7.36 2.42 -2.53
N ASN A 81 8.46 2.28 -3.26
CA ASN A 81 8.68 2.98 -4.52
C ASN A 81 7.71 2.51 -5.62
N LEU A 82 7.54 1.20 -5.79
CA LEU A 82 6.64 0.62 -6.79
C LEU A 82 5.21 1.14 -6.57
N ASP A 83 4.73 1.10 -5.33
CA ASP A 83 3.40 1.54 -4.94
C ASP A 83 3.17 3.01 -5.29
N VAL A 84 4.03 3.92 -4.83
CA VAL A 84 3.83 5.35 -5.11
C VAL A 84 3.98 5.67 -6.59
N GLN A 85 4.90 5.01 -7.30
CA GLN A 85 5.14 5.26 -8.73
C GLN A 85 3.92 4.86 -9.57
N PHE A 86 3.37 3.67 -9.35
CA PHE A 86 2.21 3.20 -10.12
C PHE A 86 0.90 3.83 -9.66
N ALA A 87 0.68 4.00 -8.35
CA ALA A 87 -0.52 4.64 -7.84
C ALA A 87 -0.65 6.07 -8.39
N LEU A 88 0.43 6.88 -8.33
CA LEU A 88 0.41 8.25 -8.83
C LEU A 88 0.49 8.31 -10.35
N GLY A 89 1.21 7.39 -10.98
CA GLY A 89 1.30 7.30 -12.43
C GLY A 89 -0.05 7.02 -13.10
N VAL A 90 -0.84 6.11 -12.55
CA VAL A 90 -2.17 5.74 -13.08
C VAL A 90 -3.23 6.78 -12.70
N SER A 91 -3.11 7.43 -11.53
CA SER A 91 -4.13 8.35 -11.02
C SER A 91 -3.85 9.84 -11.26
N PHE A 92 -2.70 10.19 -11.87
CA PHE A 92 -2.31 11.58 -12.12
C PHE A 92 -3.42 12.36 -12.83
N PRO A 93 -3.76 13.60 -12.39
CA PRO A 93 -3.09 14.42 -11.37
C PRO A 93 -3.70 14.33 -9.95
N THR A 94 -4.32 13.21 -9.57
CA THR A 94 -4.88 13.02 -8.22
C THR A 94 -3.77 13.10 -7.16
N PRO A 95 -3.92 13.91 -6.09
CA PRO A 95 -2.93 13.98 -5.02
C PRO A 95 -2.75 12.65 -4.28
N GLY A 96 -1.51 12.34 -3.94
CA GLY A 96 -1.12 11.15 -3.18
C GLY A 96 -0.79 11.45 -1.72
N LEU A 97 -1.11 10.51 -0.85
CA LEU A 97 -0.69 10.48 0.55
C LEU A 97 -0.05 9.11 0.84
N PHE A 98 1.21 9.10 1.29
CA PHE A 98 1.94 7.90 1.70
C PHE A 98 2.03 7.84 3.21
N TRP A 99 1.51 6.76 3.81
CA TRP A 99 1.65 6.49 5.24
C TRP A 99 2.82 5.57 5.49
N SER A 100 3.90 6.10 6.04
CA SER A 100 5.01 5.26 6.50
C SER A 100 4.77 4.84 7.94
N THR A 101 4.47 3.56 8.14
CA THR A 101 4.00 3.02 9.41
C THR A 101 5.08 2.18 10.07
N GLY A 102 5.48 2.58 11.27
CA GLY A 102 6.40 1.83 12.12
C GLY A 102 5.71 0.91 13.13
N GLY A 103 6.53 0.11 13.82
CA GLY A 103 6.10 -0.78 14.90
C GLY A 103 5.78 -2.20 14.43
N SER A 104 5.28 -3.02 15.36
CA SER A 104 4.95 -4.43 15.11
C SER A 104 3.62 -4.79 15.78
N PRO A 105 2.74 -5.52 15.09
CA PRO A 105 1.45 -5.95 15.63
C PRO A 105 1.60 -7.20 16.54
N PRO A 106 0.54 -7.60 17.26
CA PRO A 106 0.40 -8.95 17.81
C PRO A 106 0.58 -10.04 16.74
N PHE A 107 1.22 -11.14 17.12
CA PHE A 107 1.66 -12.20 16.22
C PHE A 107 1.56 -13.58 16.88
N ILE A 108 1.15 -14.58 16.11
CA ILE A 108 1.18 -16.00 16.45
C ILE A 108 2.24 -16.65 15.56
N PRO A 109 3.40 -17.05 16.10
CA PRO A 109 4.40 -17.74 15.30
C PRO A 109 3.88 -19.09 14.80
N ASP A 110 4.29 -19.46 13.60
CA ASP A 110 4.11 -20.81 13.06
C ASP A 110 5.43 -21.41 12.57
N ASN A 111 5.36 -22.59 11.94
CA ASN A 111 6.55 -23.30 11.49
C ASN A 111 7.24 -22.63 10.28
N GLN A 112 6.53 -21.81 9.51
CA GLN A 112 7.02 -21.10 8.33
C GLN A 112 7.49 -19.68 8.69
N LEU A 113 6.79 -19.03 9.62
CA LEU A 113 7.06 -17.69 10.13
C LEU A 113 7.30 -17.75 11.64
N PRO A 114 8.55 -17.98 12.08
CA PRO A 114 8.89 -17.97 13.50
C PRO A 114 9.10 -16.55 14.07
N GLU A 115 9.34 -15.57 13.20
CA GLU A 115 9.56 -14.16 13.55
C GLU A 115 8.37 -13.30 13.09
N ASN A 116 8.08 -12.24 13.84
CA ASN A 116 6.97 -11.35 13.54
C ASN A 116 7.28 -10.48 12.34
N THR A 117 6.75 -10.88 11.18
CA THR A 117 6.78 -10.11 9.95
C THR A 117 5.50 -9.31 9.75
N ASN A 118 4.55 -9.38 10.68
CA ASN A 118 3.22 -8.88 10.43
C ASN A 118 3.16 -7.35 10.34
N GLU A 119 2.28 -6.81 9.50
CA GLU A 119 2.23 -5.37 9.30
C GLU A 119 1.49 -4.62 10.44
N PRO A 120 2.06 -3.50 10.94
CA PRO A 120 1.50 -2.76 12.06
C PRO A 120 0.18 -2.02 11.73
N TYR A 121 -0.62 -1.77 12.77
CA TYR A 121 -1.89 -1.05 12.65
C TYR A 121 -1.73 0.42 12.22
N TRP A 122 -1.90 0.67 10.93
CA TRP A 122 -2.19 2.01 10.40
C TRP A 122 -3.68 2.38 10.54
N LEU A 123 -4.58 1.40 10.66
CA LEU A 123 -6.03 1.59 10.64
C LEU A 123 -6.56 2.48 11.77
N ASP A 124 -6.04 2.34 12.99
CA ASP A 124 -6.41 3.20 14.12
C ASP A 124 -6.07 4.66 13.85
N PHE A 125 -4.87 4.90 13.30
CA PHE A 125 -4.42 6.23 12.93
C PHE A 125 -5.32 6.82 11.86
N VAL A 126 -5.60 6.08 10.78
CA VAL A 126 -6.41 6.59 9.67
C VAL A 126 -7.85 6.81 10.09
N LEU A 127 -8.45 5.93 10.87
CA LEU A 127 -9.81 6.15 11.39
C LEU A 127 -9.91 7.38 12.31
N SER A 128 -8.82 7.78 12.96
CA SER A 128 -8.78 8.99 13.79
C SER A 128 -8.74 10.29 12.97
N GLN A 129 -8.46 10.23 11.66
CA GLN A 129 -8.40 11.41 10.80
C GLN A 129 -9.79 11.89 10.42
N TRP A 130 -9.96 13.22 10.39
CA TRP A 130 -11.20 13.86 9.93
C TRP A 130 -11.36 13.79 8.40
N SER A 131 -10.28 14.06 7.68
CA SER A 131 -10.23 13.97 6.22
C SER A 131 -9.56 12.67 5.82
N LEU A 132 -10.17 11.93 4.89
CA LEU A 132 -9.65 10.67 4.38
C LEU A 132 -9.47 10.74 2.86
N PRO A 133 -8.47 10.03 2.31
CA PRO A 133 -8.48 9.75 0.88
C PRO A 133 -9.71 8.91 0.52
N THR A 134 -10.19 9.07 -0.71
CA THR A 134 -11.35 8.34 -1.22
C THR A 134 -11.02 6.90 -1.61
N VAL A 135 -9.75 6.65 -1.93
CA VAL A 135 -9.23 5.33 -2.27
C VAL A 135 -7.95 5.10 -1.48
N ILE A 136 -7.80 3.92 -0.90
CA ILE A 136 -6.59 3.47 -0.23
C ILE A 136 -6.12 2.18 -0.92
N SER A 137 -4.85 2.17 -1.32
CA SER A 137 -4.18 0.99 -1.87
C SER A 137 -3.18 0.46 -0.86
N SER A 138 -3.18 -0.86 -0.67
CA SER A 138 -2.22 -1.57 0.17
C SER A 138 -1.77 -2.84 -0.53
N SER A 139 -0.47 -2.99 -0.75
CA SER A 139 0.13 -4.20 -1.34
C SER A 139 0.68 -5.17 -0.30
N TYR A 140 0.46 -4.86 0.98
CA TYR A 140 0.98 -5.59 2.14
C TYR A 140 -0.08 -6.52 2.72
N GLY A 141 0.37 -7.62 3.32
CA GLY A 141 -0.53 -8.59 3.92
C GLY A 141 0.21 -9.73 4.61
N ASP A 142 -0.47 -10.29 5.60
CA ASP A 142 0.03 -11.35 6.48
C ASP A 142 -0.64 -12.69 6.18
N ASP A 143 0.04 -13.78 6.53
CA ASP A 143 -0.61 -15.10 6.62
C ASP A 143 -1.65 -15.08 7.75
N GLU A 144 -2.90 -15.42 7.41
CA GLU A 144 -4.03 -15.32 8.34
C GLU A 144 -3.81 -16.14 9.62
N GLN A 145 -3.04 -17.24 9.55
CA GLN A 145 -2.71 -18.10 10.68
C GLN A 145 -1.82 -17.41 11.72
N THR A 146 -1.01 -16.45 11.28
CA THR A 146 -0.11 -15.70 12.19
C THR A 146 -0.81 -14.52 12.84
N VAL A 147 -1.98 -14.12 12.33
CA VAL A 147 -2.76 -13.00 12.85
C VAL A 147 -3.71 -13.50 13.95
N PRO A 148 -3.64 -12.99 15.20
CA PRO A 148 -4.60 -13.37 16.22
C PRO A 148 -6.06 -13.11 15.81
N GLU A 149 -6.97 -14.05 16.09
CA GLU A 149 -8.38 -13.89 15.68
C GLU A 149 -9.01 -12.58 16.19
N SER A 150 -8.70 -12.18 17.42
CA SER A 150 -9.16 -10.90 17.98
C SER A 150 -8.65 -9.70 17.19
N TYR A 151 -7.42 -9.79 16.67
CA TYR A 151 -6.81 -8.78 15.81
C TYR A 151 -7.52 -8.73 14.46
N ALA A 152 -7.65 -9.87 13.78
CA ALA A 152 -8.32 -9.96 12.48
C ALA A 152 -9.76 -9.43 12.53
N ARG A 153 -10.52 -9.79 13.57
CA ARG A 153 -11.89 -9.28 13.77
C ARG A 153 -11.92 -7.77 14.01
N HIS A 154 -10.93 -7.23 14.73
CA HIS A 154 -10.83 -5.79 14.96
C HIS A 154 -10.53 -5.03 13.67
N ALA A 155 -9.53 -5.49 12.90
CA ALA A 155 -9.20 -4.94 11.58
C ALA A 155 -10.40 -4.99 10.63
N CYS A 156 -11.14 -6.12 10.59
CA CYS A 156 -12.37 -6.25 9.80
C CYS A 156 -13.42 -5.18 10.16
N MET A 157 -13.63 -4.91 11.45
CA MET A 157 -14.54 -3.83 11.91
C MET A 157 -14.02 -2.44 11.54
N GLN A 158 -12.70 -2.22 11.51
CA GLN A 158 -12.10 -0.96 11.10
C GLN A 158 -12.25 -0.72 9.59
N PHE A 159 -12.06 -1.74 8.75
CA PHE A 159 -12.35 -1.64 7.32
C PHE A 159 -13.83 -1.36 7.06
N ALA A 160 -14.75 -1.97 7.82
CA ALA A 160 -16.18 -1.66 7.73
C ALA A 160 -16.48 -0.19 8.07
N GLN A 161 -15.76 0.40 9.03
CA GLN A 161 -15.88 1.83 9.34
C GLN A 161 -15.36 2.73 8.22
N LEU A 162 -14.23 2.38 7.58
CA LEU A 162 -13.74 3.10 6.40
C LEU A 162 -14.74 3.04 5.25
N ALA A 163 -15.32 1.86 4.99
CA ALA A 163 -16.36 1.69 3.98
C ALA A 163 -17.60 2.54 4.30
N ALA A 164 -18.05 2.58 5.55
CA ALA A 164 -19.16 3.44 5.99
C ALA A 164 -18.88 4.94 5.82
N ARG A 165 -17.60 5.34 5.82
CA ARG A 165 -17.14 6.70 5.53
C ARG A 165 -16.93 6.98 4.04
N GLY A 166 -17.26 6.03 3.16
CA GLY A 166 -17.17 6.19 1.71
C GLY A 166 -15.77 5.99 1.14
N VAL A 167 -14.89 5.26 1.84
CA VAL A 167 -13.53 4.96 1.38
C VAL A 167 -13.49 3.57 0.75
N SER A 168 -12.93 3.48 -0.46
CA SER A 168 -12.57 2.20 -1.07
C SER A 168 -11.19 1.77 -0.62
N VAL A 169 -11.08 0.59 -0.01
CA VAL A 169 -9.78 -0.01 0.33
C VAL A 169 -9.53 -1.17 -0.63
N ILE A 170 -8.38 -1.14 -1.30
CA ILE A 170 -7.93 -2.15 -2.25
C ILE A 170 -6.67 -2.79 -1.67
N VAL A 171 -6.71 -4.10 -1.49
CA VAL A 171 -5.61 -4.88 -0.90
C VAL A 171 -5.15 -5.93 -1.91
N SER A 172 -3.84 -6.17 -2.00
CA SER A 172 -3.29 -7.30 -2.77
C SER A 172 -3.76 -8.63 -2.18
N SER A 173 -3.79 -9.68 -3.01
CA SER A 173 -4.19 -11.03 -2.57
C SER A 173 -3.01 -11.90 -2.14
N GLY A 174 -1.78 -11.36 -2.18
CA GLY A 174 -0.54 -12.12 -2.04
C GLY A 174 -0.03 -12.74 -3.35
N ASP A 175 1.27 -13.05 -3.35
CA ASP A 175 2.03 -13.52 -4.53
C ASP A 175 2.33 -15.03 -4.52
N PHE A 176 1.93 -15.73 -3.46
CA PHE A 176 2.26 -17.16 -3.24
C PHE A 176 1.10 -18.11 -3.61
N GLY A 177 0.10 -17.62 -4.33
CA GLY A 177 -1.09 -18.41 -4.70
C GLY A 177 -1.87 -18.89 -3.49
N VAL A 178 -2.29 -20.16 -3.49
CA VAL A 178 -3.03 -20.74 -2.36
C VAL A 178 -2.16 -21.05 -1.14
N GLY A 179 -0.83 -20.92 -1.27
CA GLY A 179 0.14 -21.45 -0.31
C GLY A 179 0.43 -20.55 0.90
N GLY A 180 0.17 -19.24 0.82
CA GLY A 180 0.63 -18.28 1.82
C GLY A 180 2.15 -18.02 1.76
N ILE A 181 2.63 -17.13 2.61
CA ILE A 181 4.04 -16.74 2.71
C ILE A 181 4.86 -17.96 3.14
N GLY A 182 5.84 -18.36 2.32
CA GLY A 182 6.64 -19.57 2.58
C GLY A 182 6.06 -20.85 1.96
N GLY A 183 4.87 -20.80 1.37
CA GLY A 183 4.24 -21.89 0.61
C GLY A 183 4.83 -22.13 -0.80
N ALA A 184 6.08 -21.71 -1.04
CA ALA A 184 6.77 -21.78 -2.35
C ALA A 184 6.86 -23.21 -2.95
N ASP A 185 6.54 -24.22 -2.15
CA ASP A 185 6.62 -25.63 -2.54
C ASP A 185 5.32 -26.13 -3.19
N GLY A 186 4.25 -25.32 -3.19
CA GLY A 186 2.96 -25.69 -3.81
C GLY A 186 2.31 -26.93 -3.21
N ASN A 187 2.73 -27.33 -2.00
CA ASN A 187 2.26 -28.52 -1.33
C ASN A 187 1.09 -28.18 -0.38
N PRO A 188 -0.16 -28.58 -0.71
CA PRO A 188 -1.31 -28.33 0.15
C PRO A 188 -1.26 -29.08 1.49
N ALA A 189 -0.26 -29.94 1.74
CA ALA A 189 -0.08 -30.62 3.01
C ALA A 189 0.60 -29.77 4.09
N ASP A 190 1.20 -28.63 3.72
CA ASP A 190 1.81 -27.70 4.68
C ASP A 190 0.80 -26.69 5.24
N GLN A 191 -0.46 -26.81 4.80
CA GLN A 191 -1.62 -26.07 5.28
C GLN A 191 -2.22 -26.82 6.48
N SER A 192 -1.74 -26.55 7.69
CA SER A 192 -2.41 -27.04 8.91
C SER A 192 -3.62 -26.15 9.21
N PHE A 193 -4.83 -26.68 8.95
CA PHE A 193 -6.08 -26.22 9.57
C PHE A 193 -6.17 -26.65 11.03
#